data_AF-A0A951A3D3-F1
#
_entry.id   AF-A0A951A3D3-F1
#
_cell.length_a   1.000
_cell.length_b   1.000
_cell.length_c   1.000
_cell.angle_alpha   90.00
_cell.angle_beta   90.00
_cell.angle_gamma   90.00
#
_symmetry.space_group_name_H-M   'P 1'
#
loop_
_entity.id
_entity.type
_entity.pdbx_description
1 polymer ?
#
loop_
_entity_poly.entity_id
_entity_poly.type
_entity_poly.pdbx_seq_one_letter_code
_entity_poly.pdbx_strand_id
1 'polypeptide(L)'
;MRYETKTAIVIRHDLAAWQMANVSGFLAGGLAGFFPVIVGEPYRDANDRLYTPLIREPLFVYGATSAELTRTHQRAISRGLRVAIYTEPLFRTANDIDNRASVAACATDQLDLVGLGLHGDRKTIDKVVGGLKFLD
;
A
#
# COMPACT_ATOMS: atom_id res chain seq x y z
N MET A 1 -4.94 6.48 -21.76
CA MET A 1 -4.26 7.56 -20.99
C MET A 1 -3.27 6.90 -20.03
N ARG A 2 -2.02 7.36 -19.95
CA ARG A 2 -1.01 6.84 -19.00
C ARG A 2 -0.68 7.94 -18.00
N TYR A 3 -0.92 7.68 -16.73
CA TYR A 3 -0.57 8.61 -15.65
C TYR A 3 0.95 8.74 -15.51
N GLU A 4 1.42 9.95 -15.18
CA GLU A 4 2.83 10.18 -14.83
C GLU A 4 3.18 9.54 -13.49
N THR A 5 2.19 9.41 -12.60
CA THR A 5 2.27 8.75 -11.31
C THR A 5 1.83 7.30 -11.35
N LYS A 6 2.36 6.47 -10.45
CA LYS A 6 1.99 5.06 -10.28
C LYS A 6 1.67 4.78 -8.82
N THR A 7 0.57 4.08 -8.57
CA THR A 7 0.25 3.50 -7.26
C THR A 7 0.51 1.99 -7.29
N ALA A 8 1.21 1.49 -6.28
CA ALA A 8 1.47 0.06 -6.11
C ALA A 8 1.21 -0.38 -4.68
N ILE A 9 0.67 -1.59 -4.52
CA ILE A 9 0.61 -2.32 -3.26
C ILE A 9 1.49 -3.56 -3.42
N VAL A 10 2.30 -3.86 -2.40
CA VAL A 10 3.13 -5.07 -2.33
C VAL A 10 2.71 -5.84 -1.09
N ILE A 11 2.37 -7.12 -1.24
CA ILE A 11 1.80 -7.96 -0.17
C ILE A 11 2.64 -9.22 0.00
N ARG A 12 2.80 -9.67 1.24
CA ARG A 12 3.46 -10.95 1.52
C ARG A 12 2.62 -12.09 0.96
N HIS A 13 3.22 -12.94 0.13
CA HIS A 13 2.47 -13.93 -0.66
C HIS A 13 1.95 -15.12 0.17
N ASP A 14 2.37 -15.27 1.44
CA ASP A 14 1.99 -16.37 2.32
C ASP A 14 0.78 -16.08 3.23
N LEU A 15 0.18 -14.88 3.08
CA LEU A 15 -1.01 -14.49 3.83
C LEU A 15 -2.25 -15.26 3.38
N ALA A 16 -3.20 -15.45 4.30
CA ALA A 16 -4.53 -15.90 3.92
C ALA A 16 -5.22 -14.87 3.02
N ALA A 17 -6.13 -15.30 2.14
CA ALA A 17 -6.84 -14.41 1.22
C ALA A 17 -7.54 -13.23 1.93
N TRP A 18 -8.14 -13.47 3.10
CA TRP A 18 -8.77 -12.41 3.89
C TRP A 18 -7.76 -11.41 4.47
N GLN A 19 -6.56 -11.86 4.83
CA GLN A 19 -5.47 -10.99 5.30
C GLN A 19 -4.96 -10.12 4.15
N MET A 20 -4.79 -10.69 2.94
CA MET A 20 -4.39 -9.92 1.76
C MET A 20 -5.40 -8.83 1.42
N ALA A 21 -6.70 -9.14 1.48
CA ALA A 21 -7.77 -8.16 1.26
C ALA A 21 -7.76 -7.06 2.33
N ASN A 22 -7.61 -7.44 3.61
CA ASN A 22 -7.51 -6.48 4.71
C ASN A 22 -6.31 -5.53 4.56
N VAL A 23 -5.11 -6.09 4.36
CA VAL A 23 -3.88 -5.34 4.14
C VAL A 23 -4.02 -4.39 2.95
N SER A 24 -4.56 -4.87 1.82
CA SER A 24 -4.81 -4.02 0.64
C SER A 24 -5.71 -2.83 0.96
N GLY A 25 -6.80 -3.06 1.71
CA GLY A 25 -7.74 -2.01 2.11
C GLY A 25 -7.09 -0.95 2.99
N PHE A 26 -6.35 -1.35 4.02
CA PHE A 26 -5.63 -0.42 4.90
C PHE A 26 -4.58 0.40 4.15
N LEU A 27 -3.80 -0.25 3.28
CA LEU A 27 -2.76 0.44 2.50
C LEU A 27 -3.35 1.41 1.48
N ALA A 28 -4.40 1.01 0.75
CA ALA A 28 -5.10 1.88 -0.18
C ALA A 28 -5.72 3.10 0.55
N GLY A 29 -6.34 2.88 1.71
CA GLY A 29 -6.89 3.95 2.54
C GLY A 29 -5.82 4.93 3.03
N GLY A 30 -4.68 4.42 3.50
CA GLY A 30 -3.54 5.25 3.91
C GLY A 30 -2.98 6.09 2.76
N LEU A 31 -2.85 5.51 1.56
CA LEU A 31 -2.42 6.24 0.38
C LEU A 31 -3.42 7.31 -0.06
N ALA A 32 -4.71 7.00 -0.10
CA ALA A 32 -5.76 7.95 -0.47
C ALA A 32 -5.85 9.12 0.53
N GLY A 33 -5.67 8.85 1.83
CA GLY A 33 -5.66 9.87 2.87
C GLY A 33 -4.43 10.78 2.84
N PHE A 34 -3.27 10.26 2.43
CA PHE A 34 -2.03 11.05 2.35
C PHE A 34 -1.85 11.76 0.99
N PHE A 35 -2.27 11.13 -0.10
CA PHE A 35 -2.17 11.64 -1.46
C PHE A 35 -3.57 11.91 -2.03
N PRO A 36 -4.26 13.00 -1.63
CA PRO A 36 -5.63 13.26 -2.09
C PRO A 36 -5.73 13.38 -3.61
N VAL A 37 -4.63 13.70 -4.30
CA VAL A 37 -4.52 13.76 -5.77
C VAL A 37 -4.81 12.42 -6.47
N ILE A 38 -4.75 11.29 -5.76
CA ILE A 38 -5.06 9.96 -6.35
C ILE A 38 -6.56 9.63 -6.26
N VAL A 39 -7.32 10.37 -5.48
CA VAL A 39 -8.78 10.19 -5.34
C VAL A 39 -9.47 10.91 -6.49
N GLY A 40 -10.43 10.23 -7.13
CA GLY A 40 -11.23 10.77 -8.22
C GLY A 40 -12.46 11.53 -7.74
N GLU A 41 -13.47 11.59 -8.61
CA GLU A 41 -14.76 12.20 -8.32
C GLU A 41 -15.78 11.15 -7.83
N PRO A 42 -16.82 11.56 -7.08
CA PRO A 42 -17.95 10.70 -6.75
C PRO A 42 -18.53 10.01 -7.98
N TYR A 43 -18.81 8.72 -7.85
CA TYR A 43 -19.48 7.97 -8.90
C TYR A 43 -20.98 8.29 -8.86
N ARG A 44 -21.61 8.29 -10.04
CA ARG A 44 -23.03 8.52 -10.21
C ARG A 44 -23.61 7.40 -11.06
N ASP A 45 -24.64 6.72 -10.57
CA ASP A 45 -25.34 5.72 -11.35
C ASP A 45 -26.38 6.35 -12.30
N ALA A 46 -27.08 5.52 -13.08
CA ALA A 46 -28.10 5.97 -14.02
C ALA A 46 -29.35 6.58 -13.35
N ASN A 47 -29.49 6.47 -12.02
CA ASN A 47 -30.58 7.01 -11.22
C ASN A 47 -30.14 8.25 -10.41
N ASP A 48 -29.02 8.88 -10.78
CA ASP A 48 -28.43 10.01 -10.08
C ASP A 48 -28.00 9.73 -8.62
N ARG A 49 -27.88 8.46 -8.21
CA ARG A 49 -27.36 8.10 -6.89
C ARG A 49 -25.86 8.34 -6.86
N LEU A 50 -25.40 9.11 -5.86
CA LEU A 50 -23.98 9.34 -5.61
C LEU A 50 -23.36 8.24 -4.74
N TYR A 51 -22.14 7.87 -5.08
CA TYR A 51 -21.26 6.98 -4.34
C TYR A 51 -19.93 7.67 -4.07
N THR A 52 -19.16 7.16 -3.12
CA THR A 52 -17.84 7.73 -2.77
C THR A 52 -16.90 7.72 -3.98
N PRO A 53 -15.98 8.69 -4.07
CA PRO A 53 -14.89 8.59 -5.03
C PRO A 53 -13.98 7.40 -4.70
N LEU A 54 -13.28 6.89 -5.71
CA LEU A 54 -12.28 5.83 -5.59
C LEU A 54 -10.92 6.33 -6.09
N ILE A 55 -9.88 5.51 -5.96
CA ILE A 55 -8.58 5.79 -6.57
C ILE A 55 -8.76 5.86 -8.09
N ARG A 56 -8.37 6.99 -8.71
CA ARG A 56 -8.60 7.29 -10.13
C ARG A 56 -7.54 6.72 -11.08
N GLU A 57 -6.42 6.28 -10.55
CA GLU A 57 -5.34 5.66 -11.31
C GLU A 57 -5.25 4.14 -11.05
N PRO A 58 -4.72 3.34 -11.99
CA PRO A 58 -4.57 1.90 -11.77
C PRO A 58 -3.70 1.60 -10.55
N LEU A 59 -4.21 0.73 -9.68
CA LEU A 59 -3.51 0.21 -8.51
C LEU A 59 -2.89 -1.15 -8.85
N PHE A 60 -1.57 -1.22 -8.87
CA PHE A 60 -0.82 -2.44 -9.22
C PHE A 60 -0.51 -3.25 -7.97
N VAL A 61 -0.87 -4.54 -7.93
CA VAL A 61 -0.69 -5.39 -6.75
C VAL A 61 0.39 -6.45 -6.99
N TYR A 62 1.44 -6.43 -6.19
CA TYR A 62 2.60 -7.33 -6.29
C TYR A 62 2.66 -8.30 -5.12
N GLY A 63 3.09 -9.52 -5.37
CA GLY A 63 3.47 -10.50 -4.36
C GLY A 63 4.96 -10.39 -4.02
N ALA A 64 5.30 -10.60 -2.76
CA ALA A 64 6.68 -10.54 -2.27
C ALA A 64 6.93 -11.50 -1.10
N THR A 65 8.16 -11.99 -0.96
CA THR A 65 8.63 -12.59 0.30
C THR A 65 8.90 -11.50 1.36
N SER A 66 9.10 -11.89 2.63
CA SER A 66 9.49 -10.93 3.69
C SER A 66 10.80 -10.18 3.38
N ALA A 67 11.81 -10.88 2.84
CA ALA A 67 13.07 -10.26 2.42
C ALA A 67 12.87 -9.24 1.28
N GLU A 68 11.97 -9.54 0.35
CA GLU A 68 11.64 -8.64 -0.74
C GLU A 68 10.85 -7.41 -0.30
N LEU A 69 9.94 -7.56 0.67
CA LEU A 69 9.28 -6.43 1.31
C LEU A 69 10.30 -5.51 1.99
N THR A 70 11.21 -6.07 2.79
CA THR A 70 12.28 -5.32 3.45
C THR A 70 13.14 -4.54 2.43
N ARG A 71 13.58 -5.22 1.36
CA ARG A 71 14.32 -4.58 0.25
C ARG A 71 13.51 -3.47 -0.41
N THR A 72 12.22 -3.69 -0.66
CA THR A 72 11.34 -2.74 -1.35
C THR A 72 11.10 -1.51 -0.49
N HIS A 73 10.88 -1.70 0.81
CA HIS A 73 10.79 -0.65 1.81
C HIS A 73 12.07 0.20 1.84
N GLN A 74 13.25 -0.42 1.96
CA GLN A 74 14.55 0.27 1.94
C GLN A 74 14.77 1.06 0.64
N ARG A 75 14.39 0.50 -0.52
CA ARG A 75 14.46 1.22 -1.81
C ARG A 75 13.53 2.42 -1.86
N ALA A 76 12.34 2.32 -1.27
CA ALA A 76 11.36 3.40 -1.23
C ALA A 76 11.84 4.56 -0.35
N ILE A 77 12.24 4.27 0.90
CA ILE A 77 12.71 5.30 1.85
C ILE A 77 13.99 5.98 1.38
N SER A 78 14.95 5.23 0.79
CA SER A 78 16.19 5.80 0.25
C SER A 78 15.98 6.72 -0.95
N ARG A 79 14.78 6.68 -1.57
CA ARG A 79 14.36 7.56 -2.65
C ARG A 79 13.43 8.68 -2.17
N GLY A 80 13.25 8.84 -0.86
CA GLY A 80 12.42 9.89 -0.26
C GLY A 80 10.91 9.66 -0.39
N LEU A 81 10.47 8.44 -0.70
CA LEU A 81 9.04 8.14 -0.76
C LEU A 81 8.43 8.08 0.64
N ARG A 82 7.19 8.57 0.75
CA ARG A 82 6.31 8.29 1.90
C ARG A 82 5.54 7.01 1.60
N VAL A 83 5.59 6.06 2.54
CA VAL A 83 5.14 4.68 2.34
C VAL A 83 4.05 4.36 3.34
N ALA A 84 2.94 3.76 2.89
CA ALA A 84 1.98 3.14 3.79
C ALA A 84 2.52 1.75 4.17
N ILE A 85 2.45 1.36 5.44
CA ILE A 85 2.98 0.09 5.92
C ILE A 85 1.91 -0.70 6.67
N TYR A 86 2.03 -2.02 6.62
CA TYR A 86 1.32 -2.94 7.50
C TYR A 86 2.33 -4.00 7.97
N THR A 87 2.51 -4.12 9.28
CA THR A 87 3.34 -5.17 9.91
C THR A 87 2.47 -6.31 10.46
N GLU A 88 3.01 -7.51 10.64
CA GLU A 88 2.26 -8.67 11.13
C GLU A 88 1.52 -8.39 12.46
N PRO A 89 2.14 -7.72 13.46
CA PRO A 89 1.50 -7.54 14.76
C PRO A 89 0.16 -6.79 14.71
N LEU A 90 -0.07 -5.98 13.66
CA LEU A 90 -1.33 -5.26 13.47
C LEU A 90 -2.54 -6.19 13.29
N PHE A 91 -2.34 -7.45 12.93
CA PHE A 91 -3.44 -8.41 12.88
C PHE A 91 -4.01 -8.77 14.27
N ARG A 92 -3.29 -8.44 15.34
CA ARG A 92 -3.66 -8.80 16.73
C ARG A 92 -4.19 -7.61 17.53
N THR A 93 -4.17 -6.42 16.95
CA THR A 93 -4.66 -5.18 17.55
C THR A 93 -6.04 -4.82 16.96
N ALA A 94 -6.82 -4.05 17.71
CA ALA A 94 -8.21 -3.73 17.34
C ALA A 94 -8.47 -2.24 17.11
N ASN A 95 -7.47 -1.38 17.25
CA ASN A 95 -7.61 0.07 17.10
C ASN A 95 -6.31 0.75 16.64
N ASP A 96 -6.45 1.97 16.10
CA ASP A 96 -5.35 2.77 15.56
C ASP A 96 -4.26 3.11 16.60
N ILE A 97 -4.63 3.34 17.86
CA ILE A 97 -3.67 3.71 18.90
C ILE A 97 -2.69 2.56 19.14
N ASP A 98 -3.21 1.34 19.29
CA ASP A 98 -2.40 0.14 19.50
C ASP A 98 -1.61 -0.22 18.24
N ASN A 99 -2.21 -0.06 17.05
CA ASN A 99 -1.52 -0.22 15.77
C ASN A 99 -0.25 0.64 15.69
N ARG A 100 -0.39 1.93 15.99
CA ARG A 100 0.73 2.88 15.94
C ARG A 100 1.75 2.62 17.04
N ALA A 101 1.30 2.26 18.25
CA ALA A 101 2.20 1.89 19.34
C ALA A 101 3.03 0.65 19.00
N SER A 102 2.42 -0.36 18.38
CA SER A 102 3.12 -1.57 17.93
C SER A 102 4.20 -1.27 16.90
N VAL A 103 3.90 -0.42 15.91
CA VAL A 103 4.91 0.02 14.92
C VAL A 103 6.02 0.85 15.57
N ALA A 104 5.66 1.78 16.47
CA ALA A 104 6.62 2.67 17.13
C ALA A 104 7.62 1.94 18.04
N ALA A 105 7.28 0.73 18.49
CA ALA A 105 8.16 -0.11 19.31
C ALA A 105 9.27 -0.81 18.50
N CYS A 106 9.22 -0.77 17.16
CA CYS A 106 10.18 -1.46 16.29
C CYS A 106 11.11 -0.48 15.58
N ALA A 107 12.40 -0.78 15.55
CA ALA A 107 13.33 -0.11 14.65
C ALA A 107 12.97 -0.41 13.19
N THR A 108 13.37 0.47 12.26
CA THR A 108 12.99 0.36 10.84
C THR A 108 13.42 -0.95 10.18
N ASP A 109 14.58 -1.48 10.57
CA ASP A 109 15.14 -2.76 10.10
C ASP A 109 14.55 -3.98 10.81
N GLN A 110 13.72 -3.77 11.84
CA GLN A 110 13.05 -4.79 12.63
C GLN A 110 11.54 -4.86 12.35
N LEU A 111 11.01 -4.06 11.42
CA LEU A 111 9.60 -4.11 11.03
C LEU A 111 9.28 -5.45 10.35
N ASP A 112 8.41 -6.27 10.96
CA ASP A 112 7.88 -7.49 10.34
C ASP A 112 6.79 -7.13 9.31
N LEU A 113 7.22 -6.66 8.13
CA LEU A 113 6.33 -6.19 7.07
C LEU A 113 5.51 -7.33 6.46
N VAL A 114 4.20 -7.10 6.33
CA VAL A 114 3.27 -7.95 5.56
C VAL A 114 2.68 -7.22 4.35
N GLY A 115 2.78 -5.89 4.31
CA GLY A 115 2.42 -5.12 3.13
C GLY A 115 2.99 -3.70 3.10
N LEU A 116 3.12 -3.17 1.87
CA LEU A 116 3.61 -1.82 1.58
C LEU A 116 2.71 -1.16 0.52
N GLY A 117 2.33 0.09 0.75
CA GLY A 117 1.65 0.95 -0.21
C GLY A 117 2.58 2.06 -0.69
N LEU A 118 2.68 2.24 -2.01
CA LEU A 118 3.59 3.15 -2.68
C LEU A 118 2.83 4.03 -3.67
N HIS A 119 3.14 5.33 -3.69
CA HIS A 119 2.68 6.26 -4.71
C HIS A 119 3.79 7.28 -5.03
N GLY A 120 3.90 7.66 -6.30
CA GLY A 120 4.85 8.68 -6.76
C GLY A 120 5.10 8.63 -8.27
N ASP A 121 6.16 9.32 -8.72
CA ASP A 121 6.62 9.28 -10.11
C ASP A 121 6.78 7.83 -10.59
N ARG A 122 6.23 7.52 -11.76
CA ARG A 122 6.19 6.15 -12.29
C ARG A 122 7.57 5.53 -12.42
N LYS A 123 8.58 6.26 -12.90
CA LYS A 123 9.94 5.71 -13.06
C LYS A 123 10.56 5.36 -11.71
N THR A 124 10.27 6.16 -10.69
CA THR A 124 10.69 5.91 -9.31
C THR A 124 10.03 4.67 -8.75
N ILE A 125 8.71 4.53 -8.90
CA ILE A 125 7.97 3.35 -8.44
C ILE A 125 8.43 2.09 -9.18
N ASP A 126 8.62 2.14 -10.50
CA ASP A 126 9.11 1.01 -11.30
C ASP A 126 10.48 0.52 -10.82
N LYS A 127 11.39 1.43 -10.42
CA LYS A 127 12.68 1.06 -9.81
C LYS A 127 12.52 0.43 -8.43
N VAL A 128 11.58 0.92 -7.61
CA VAL A 128 11.34 0.41 -6.26
C VAL A 128 10.79 -1.02 -6.30
N VAL A 129 9.76 -1.27 -7.13
CA VAL A 129 9.12 -2.59 -7.28
C VAL A 129 9.88 -3.52 -8.24
N GLY A 130 10.99 -3.08 -8.82
CA GLY A 130 11.78 -3.84 -9.77
C GLY A 130 12.21 -5.21 -9.23
N GLY A 131 11.84 -6.26 -9.94
CA GLY A 131 12.10 -7.67 -9.58
C GLY A 131 10.92 -8.38 -8.91
N LEU A 132 9.87 -7.66 -8.50
CA LEU A 132 8.65 -8.25 -7.98
C LEU A 132 7.75 -8.77 -9.11
N LYS A 133 6.92 -9.77 -8.79
CA LYS A 133 5.87 -10.29 -9.66
C LYS A 133 4.51 -9.79 -9.21
N PHE A 134 3.55 -9.74 -10.13
CA PHE A 134 2.17 -9.49 -9.75
C PHE A 134 1.69 -10.58 -8.79
N LEU A 135 0.80 -10.20 -7.87
CA LEU A 135 0.16 -11.16 -6.98
C LEU A 135 -0.81 -12.02 -7.79
N ASP A 136 -0.61 -13.34 -7.76
CA ASP A 136 -1.47 -14.33 -8.42
C ASP A 136 -2.72 -14.64 -7.59
#